data_AF-A0A412MAA6-F1
#
_entry.id   AF-A0A412MAA6-F1
#
_cell.length_a   1.000
_cell.length_b   1.000
_cell.length_c   1.000
_cell.angle_alpha   90.00
_cell.angle_beta   90.00
_cell.angle_gamma   90.00
#
_symmetry.space_group_name_H-M   'P 1'
#
loop_
_entity.id
_entity.type
_entity.pdbx_description
1 polymer ?
#
loop_
_entity_poly.entity_id
_entity_poly.type
_entity_poly.pdbx_seq_one_letter_code
_entity_poly.pdbx_strand_id
1 'polypeptide(L)'
;TFAFQSDESGKLILGALHDAADRGVHIRLLVDGMESWIDMEGNPYFYGLSSHENVEIKLYNKANPLKPWKMMGRMHDKYLIADGKRYILGGRNTYNYFLGDFPGHKNYDRDVLVVCDEPEKENSVNQLSEYFETIWNQEDSGYFHNNKRLANRKSVKNAVLELQNSYQKYFEENKERICETDYTDETFETEKIALVSNPIHTGPKEPVVWY
;
A
#
# COMPACT_ATOMS: atom_id res chain seq x y z
N THR A 1 -0.74 4.06 0.47
CA THR A 1 -0.17 4.07 1.84
C THR A 1 0.68 5.31 2.01
N PHE A 2 0.84 5.79 3.24
CA PHE A 2 1.68 6.95 3.52
C PHE A 2 3.15 6.53 3.64
N ALA A 3 3.49 5.75 4.67
CA ALA A 3 4.85 5.26 4.89
C ALA A 3 4.95 3.74 4.65
N PHE A 4 6.02 3.34 3.97
CA PHE A 4 6.37 1.94 3.73
C PHE A 4 7.89 1.81 3.82
N GLN A 5 8.36 1.06 4.80
CA GLN A 5 9.79 0.84 5.05
C GLN A 5 10.17 -0.60 4.73
N SER A 6 11.46 -0.86 4.51
CA SER A 6 11.98 -2.22 4.28
C SER A 6 12.61 -2.80 5.56
N ASP A 7 11.95 -2.62 6.71
CA ASP A 7 12.26 -3.37 7.93
C ASP A 7 11.60 -4.76 7.89
N GLU A 8 11.64 -5.53 8.96
CA GLU A 8 11.23 -6.93 8.99
C GLU A 8 9.80 -7.14 8.49
N SER A 9 8.82 -6.43 9.06
CA SER A 9 7.42 -6.51 8.62
C SER A 9 7.22 -5.92 7.22
N GLY A 10 7.90 -4.83 6.89
CA GLY A 10 7.81 -4.22 5.58
C GLY A 10 8.32 -5.15 4.47
N LYS A 11 9.43 -5.85 4.72
CA LYS A 11 9.95 -6.90 3.83
C LYS A 11 8.99 -8.07 3.68
N LEU A 12 8.30 -8.48 4.75
CA LEU A 12 7.26 -9.51 4.64
C LEU A 12 6.13 -9.07 3.71
N ILE A 13 5.68 -7.81 3.80
CA ILE A 13 4.67 -7.26 2.88
C ILE A 13 5.21 -7.16 1.45
N LEU A 14 6.45 -6.70 1.25
CA LEU A 14 7.08 -6.65 -0.07
C LEU A 14 7.20 -8.06 -0.69
N GLY A 15 7.55 -9.07 0.10
CA GLY A 15 7.59 -10.46 -0.32
C GLY A 15 6.21 -11.02 -0.67
N ALA A 16 5.19 -10.71 0.13
CA ALA A 16 3.80 -11.09 -0.16
C ALA A 16 3.29 -10.49 -1.48
N LEU A 17 3.59 -9.20 -1.73
CA LEU A 17 3.26 -8.53 -2.97
C LEU A 17 4.03 -9.13 -4.15
N HIS A 18 5.32 -9.42 -3.99
CA HIS A 18 6.09 -10.06 -5.05
C HIS A 18 5.55 -11.45 -5.41
N ASP A 19 5.26 -12.28 -4.41
CA ASP A 19 4.69 -13.61 -4.59
C ASP A 19 3.27 -13.57 -5.21
N ALA A 20 2.44 -12.59 -4.86
CA ALA A 20 1.17 -12.34 -5.55
C ALA A 20 1.38 -11.96 -7.02
N ALA A 21 2.37 -11.11 -7.31
CA ALA A 21 2.71 -10.70 -8.66
C ALA A 21 3.24 -11.88 -9.51
N ASP A 22 4.03 -12.77 -8.91
CA ASP A 22 4.51 -14.02 -9.52
C ASP A 22 3.35 -14.96 -9.88
N ARG A 23 2.25 -14.93 -9.11
CA ARG A 23 0.99 -15.65 -9.44
C ARG A 23 0.13 -14.97 -10.51
N GLY A 24 0.57 -13.83 -11.05
CA GLY A 24 -0.17 -13.09 -12.09
C GLY A 24 -1.14 -12.04 -11.54
N VAL A 25 -1.14 -11.76 -10.24
CA VAL A 25 -1.95 -10.67 -9.67
C VAL A 25 -1.36 -9.33 -10.10
N HIS A 26 -2.20 -8.46 -10.64
CA HIS A 26 -1.79 -7.10 -10.98
C HIS A 26 -1.84 -6.19 -9.74
N ILE A 27 -0.73 -5.55 -9.42
CA ILE A 27 -0.55 -4.77 -8.19
C ILE A 27 -0.30 -3.31 -8.56
N ARG A 28 -1.09 -2.41 -7.96
CA ARG A 28 -0.88 -0.97 -8.05
C ARG A 28 -0.65 -0.41 -6.66
N LEU A 29 0.53 0.16 -6.43
CA LEU A 29 0.93 0.75 -5.16
C LEU A 29 1.09 2.26 -5.30
N LEU A 30 0.32 3.00 -4.51
CA LEU A 30 0.42 4.45 -4.42
C LEU A 30 1.02 4.83 -3.07
N VAL A 31 2.14 5.58 -3.08
CA VAL A 31 2.89 5.96 -1.88
C VAL A 31 3.08 7.47 -1.81
N ASP A 32 3.15 8.04 -0.61
CA ASP A 32 3.51 9.44 -0.42
C ASP A 32 4.93 9.74 -0.95
N GLY A 33 5.07 10.83 -1.69
CA GLY A 33 6.30 11.17 -2.38
C GLY A 33 7.45 11.60 -1.48
N MET A 34 7.18 12.06 -0.25
CA MET A 34 8.22 12.44 0.69
C MET A 34 8.67 11.23 1.53
N GLU A 35 7.73 10.39 1.99
CA GLU A 35 8.09 9.10 2.61
C GLU A 35 8.87 8.22 1.64
N SER A 36 8.43 8.15 0.38
CA SER A 36 9.15 7.40 -0.66
C SER A 36 10.57 7.91 -0.89
N TRP A 37 10.80 9.24 -0.81
CA TRP A 37 12.15 9.77 -0.97
C TRP A 37 13.07 9.34 0.19
N ILE A 38 12.54 9.23 1.40
CA ILE A 38 13.30 8.84 2.59
C ILE A 38 13.58 7.33 2.58
N ASP A 39 12.56 6.51 2.35
CA ASP A 39 12.63 5.07 2.63
C ASP A 39 12.75 4.17 1.38
N MET A 40 12.29 4.65 0.21
CA MET A 40 12.23 3.84 -1.03
C MET A 40 13.30 4.20 -2.05
N GLU A 41 13.62 5.48 -2.23
CA GLU A 41 14.61 5.90 -3.24
C GLU A 41 16.01 5.38 -2.86
N GLY A 42 16.67 4.70 -3.79
CA GLY A 42 17.96 4.04 -3.57
C GLY A 42 17.88 2.66 -2.91
N ASN A 43 16.69 2.20 -2.52
CA ASN A 43 16.48 0.97 -1.79
C ASN A 43 16.24 -0.23 -2.74
N PRO A 44 17.08 -1.29 -2.69
CA PRO A 44 17.00 -2.41 -3.64
C PRO A 44 15.72 -3.24 -3.51
N TYR A 45 15.07 -3.29 -2.34
CA TYR A 45 13.83 -4.06 -2.15
C TYR A 45 12.67 -3.44 -2.94
N PHE A 46 12.47 -2.13 -2.83
CA PHE A 46 11.46 -1.40 -3.60
C PHE A 46 11.76 -1.39 -5.10
N TYR A 47 13.04 -1.28 -5.49
CA TYR A 47 13.44 -1.43 -6.89
C TYR A 47 13.13 -2.82 -7.44
N GLY A 48 13.31 -3.86 -6.64
CA GLY A 48 12.94 -5.23 -6.99
C GLY A 48 11.45 -5.34 -7.31
N LEU A 49 10.60 -4.89 -6.37
CA LEU A 49 9.15 -4.91 -6.55
C LEU A 49 8.71 -4.06 -7.76
N SER A 50 9.23 -2.84 -7.91
CA SER A 50 8.89 -1.94 -9.04
C SER A 50 9.33 -2.45 -10.42
N SER A 51 10.23 -3.44 -10.45
CA SER A 51 10.73 -4.02 -11.70
C SER A 51 9.90 -5.21 -12.19
N HIS A 52 8.97 -5.69 -11.37
CA HIS A 52 8.11 -6.82 -11.71
C HIS A 52 7.04 -6.39 -12.73
N GLU A 53 6.77 -7.22 -13.74
CA GLU A 53 5.90 -6.83 -14.87
C GLU A 53 4.43 -6.61 -14.48
N ASN A 54 3.95 -7.32 -13.45
CA ASN A 54 2.61 -7.17 -12.90
C ASN A 54 2.50 -6.08 -11.82
N VAL A 55 3.54 -5.27 -11.60
CA VAL A 55 3.54 -4.25 -10.54
C VAL A 55 3.74 -2.85 -11.11
N GLU A 56 2.87 -1.92 -10.71
CA GLU A 56 3.02 -0.50 -10.94
C GLU A 56 3.11 0.24 -9.59
N ILE A 57 4.10 1.11 -9.45
CA ILE A 57 4.24 1.97 -8.27
C ILE A 57 4.20 3.43 -8.71
N LYS A 58 3.27 4.20 -8.15
CA LYS A 58 3.21 5.66 -8.30
C LYS A 58 3.46 6.35 -6.96
N LEU A 59 4.09 7.52 -7.04
CA LEU A 59 4.35 8.42 -5.94
C LEU A 59 3.42 9.62 -6.05
N TYR A 60 2.63 9.85 -5.02
CA TYR A 60 1.82 11.05 -4.88
C TYR A 60 2.71 12.24 -4.50
N ASN A 61 2.62 13.33 -5.26
CA ASN A 61 3.35 14.57 -5.05
C ASN A 61 4.85 14.33 -4.79
N LYS A 62 5.51 13.72 -5.78
CA LYS A 62 6.93 13.35 -5.70
C LYS A 62 7.76 14.53 -5.19
N ALA A 63 8.56 14.27 -4.15
CA ALA A 63 9.36 15.30 -3.53
C ALA A 63 10.33 15.94 -4.54
N ASN A 64 10.34 17.28 -4.58
CA ASN A 64 11.15 18.05 -5.50
C ASN A 64 11.83 19.20 -4.75
N PRO A 65 13.14 19.11 -4.50
CA PRO A 65 13.90 20.17 -3.82
C PRO A 65 13.82 21.54 -4.49
N LEU A 66 13.51 21.59 -5.79
CA LEU A 66 13.35 22.83 -6.56
C LEU A 66 11.96 23.46 -6.40
N LYS A 67 11.00 22.74 -5.80
CA LYS A 67 9.64 23.22 -5.53
C LYS A 67 9.24 22.94 -4.07
N PRO A 68 9.98 23.46 -3.08
CA PRO A 68 9.77 23.14 -1.66
C PRO A 68 8.36 23.51 -1.15
N TRP A 69 7.73 24.54 -1.71
CA TRP A 69 6.36 24.94 -1.37
C TRP A 69 5.30 23.89 -1.73
N LYS A 70 5.59 22.96 -2.65
CA LYS A 70 4.68 21.85 -2.98
C LYS A 70 4.83 20.66 -2.01
N MET A 71 5.93 20.55 -1.28
CA MET A 71 6.27 19.34 -0.51
C MET A 71 5.30 19.01 0.64
N MET A 72 4.52 20.00 1.09
CA MET A 72 3.55 19.81 2.18
C MET A 72 2.23 19.19 1.73
N GLY A 73 1.99 19.03 0.42
CA GLY A 73 0.88 18.25 -0.10
C GLY A 73 1.13 16.76 0.12
N ARG A 74 0.80 16.25 1.30
CA ARG A 74 1.02 14.84 1.68
C ARG A 74 -0.24 13.99 1.44
N MET A 75 -0.08 12.71 1.14
CA MET A 75 -1.18 11.74 1.07
C MET A 75 -1.07 10.78 2.25
N HIS A 76 -1.93 10.96 3.25
CA HIS A 76 -1.86 10.20 4.50
C HIS A 76 -2.76 8.95 4.49
N ASP A 77 -3.21 8.50 3.32
CA ASP A 77 -4.19 7.42 3.20
C ASP A 77 -3.50 6.06 3.36
N LYS A 78 -4.08 5.18 4.18
CA LYS A 78 -3.66 3.77 4.28
C LYS A 78 -4.85 2.86 4.06
N TYR A 79 -4.83 2.16 2.94
CA TYR A 79 -5.81 1.15 2.60
C TYR A 79 -5.21 0.13 1.63
N LEU A 80 -5.84 -1.03 1.57
CA LEU A 80 -5.59 -2.11 0.63
C LEU A 80 -6.94 -2.54 0.05
N ILE A 81 -7.06 -2.61 -1.27
CA ILE A 81 -8.25 -3.09 -1.98
C ILE A 81 -7.88 -4.37 -2.71
N ALA A 82 -8.70 -5.41 -2.60
CA ALA A 82 -8.51 -6.69 -3.28
C ALA A 82 -9.77 -7.11 -4.04
N ASP A 83 -9.56 -7.58 -5.28
CA ASP A 83 -10.56 -8.18 -6.17
C ASP A 83 -11.83 -7.35 -6.43
N GLY A 84 -11.80 -6.05 -6.12
CA GLY A 84 -12.98 -5.17 -6.20
C GLY A 84 -14.09 -5.49 -5.19
N LYS A 85 -13.83 -6.38 -4.23
CA LYS A 85 -14.83 -6.89 -3.27
C LYS A 85 -14.51 -6.57 -1.82
N ARG A 86 -13.23 -6.37 -1.51
CA ARG A 86 -12.76 -6.26 -0.13
C ARG A 86 -11.77 -5.13 0.01
N TYR A 87 -11.79 -4.46 1.15
CA TYR A 87 -10.71 -3.56 1.51
C TYR A 87 -10.45 -3.53 3.01
N ILE A 88 -9.21 -3.19 3.36
CA ILE A 88 -8.83 -2.78 4.70
C ILE A 88 -8.50 -1.29 4.63
N LEU A 89 -9.01 -0.49 5.56
CA LEU A 89 -8.74 0.95 5.66
C LEU A 89 -8.51 1.34 7.12
N GLY A 90 -7.49 2.15 7.39
CA GLY A 90 -7.23 2.62 8.75
C GLY A 90 -5.95 3.43 8.92
N GLY A 91 -5.32 3.28 10.08
CA GLY A 91 -4.20 4.12 10.52
C GLY A 91 -2.82 3.51 10.30
N ARG A 92 -2.74 2.19 10.10
CA ARG A 92 -1.45 1.48 10.08
C ARG A 92 -0.62 1.80 8.83
N ASN A 93 0.62 2.23 9.05
CA ASN A 93 1.64 2.26 8.00
C ASN A 93 2.32 0.89 7.86
N THR A 94 3.13 0.72 6.82
CA THR A 94 3.68 -0.59 6.44
C THR A 94 5.12 -0.77 6.96
N TYR A 95 5.29 -0.90 8.28
CA TYR A 95 6.57 -1.17 8.95
C TYR A 95 6.38 -1.60 10.42
N ASN A 96 7.46 -2.02 11.10
CA ASN A 96 7.44 -2.75 12.39
C ASN A 96 6.70 -2.01 13.51
N TYR A 97 6.69 -0.68 13.44
CA TYR A 97 6.01 0.15 14.42
C TYR A 97 4.49 -0.12 14.48
N PHE A 98 3.91 -0.62 13.38
CA PHE A 98 2.48 -0.89 13.25
C PHE A 98 2.16 -2.38 13.03
N LEU A 99 3.11 -3.17 12.51
CA LEU A 99 2.85 -4.53 12.03
C LEU A 99 3.77 -5.56 12.70
N GLY A 100 3.16 -6.65 13.17
CA GLY A 100 3.86 -7.81 13.71
C GLY A 100 4.29 -7.68 15.18
N ASP A 101 5.10 -8.66 15.61
CA ASP A 101 5.64 -8.73 16.96
C ASP A 101 7.15 -8.56 16.99
N PHE A 102 7.61 -7.41 16.49
CA PHE A 102 9.02 -7.04 16.46
C PHE A 102 9.39 -6.17 17.68
N PRO A 103 10.66 -6.22 18.15
CA PRO A 103 11.12 -5.42 19.29
C PRO A 103 10.94 -3.92 19.07
N GLY A 104 10.61 -3.19 20.14
CA GLY A 104 10.50 -1.72 20.12
C GLY A 104 9.13 -1.22 20.58
N HIS A 105 8.90 0.09 20.41
CA HIS A 105 7.58 0.66 20.64
C HIS A 105 6.60 0.22 19.54
N LYS A 106 5.33 0.08 19.87
CA LYS A 106 4.26 -0.30 18.94
C LYS A 106 3.13 0.69 19.02
N ASN A 107 2.59 1.03 17.86
CA ASN A 107 1.34 1.75 17.75
C ASN A 107 0.19 0.79 17.41
N TYR A 108 -0.95 0.99 18.06
CA TYR A 108 -2.13 0.16 17.94
C TYR A 108 -3.26 0.94 17.26
N ASP A 109 -3.04 1.25 15.98
CA ASP A 109 -4.08 1.85 15.16
C ASP A 109 -5.18 0.82 14.85
N ARG A 110 -6.40 1.34 14.74
CA ARG A 110 -7.57 0.58 14.34
C ARG A 110 -7.71 0.64 12.83
N ASP A 111 -7.95 -0.53 12.24
CA ASP A 111 -8.32 -0.67 10.85
C ASP A 111 -9.69 -1.34 10.77
N VAL A 112 -10.39 -1.12 9.67
CA VAL A 112 -11.68 -1.74 9.37
C VAL A 112 -11.53 -2.60 8.13
N LEU A 113 -11.93 -3.86 8.23
CA LEU A 113 -12.14 -4.75 7.09
C LEU A 113 -13.57 -4.57 6.59
N VAL A 114 -13.74 -4.38 5.29
CA VAL A 114 -15.05 -4.36 4.63
C VAL A 114 -15.07 -5.39 3.52
N VAL A 115 -16.15 -6.15 3.46
CA VAL A 115 -16.37 -7.24 2.51
C VAL A 115 -17.72 -7.04 1.84
N CYS A 116 -17.74 -7.12 0.52
CA CYS A 116 -18.93 -7.01 -0.31
C CYS A 116 -18.78 -8.02 -1.46
N ASP A 117 -19.44 -9.18 -1.35
CA ASP A 117 -19.26 -10.26 -2.33
C ASP A 117 -19.95 -9.98 -3.67
N GLU A 118 -20.98 -9.13 -3.66
CA GLU A 118 -21.73 -8.64 -4.82
C GLU A 118 -21.76 -7.09 -4.86
N PRO A 119 -20.65 -6.43 -5.22
CA PRO A 119 -20.58 -4.97 -5.23
C PRO A 119 -21.46 -4.33 -6.32
N GLU A 120 -22.32 -3.42 -5.90
CA GLU A 120 -22.99 -2.44 -6.74
C GLU A 120 -22.24 -1.10 -6.73
N LYS A 121 -22.58 -0.22 -7.68
CA LYS A 121 -21.90 1.08 -7.88
C LYS A 121 -21.79 1.91 -6.60
N GLU A 122 -22.83 1.90 -5.76
CA GLU A 122 -22.92 2.74 -4.56
C GLU A 122 -22.21 2.16 -3.33
N ASN A 123 -21.72 0.91 -3.39
CA ASN A 123 -21.02 0.30 -2.25
C ASN A 123 -19.64 0.92 -2.03
N SER A 124 -19.22 0.98 -0.76
CA SER A 124 -17.98 1.65 -0.36
C SER A 124 -16.71 1.10 -1.03
N VAL A 125 -16.67 -0.18 -1.42
CA VAL A 125 -15.53 -0.75 -2.15
C VAL A 125 -15.33 -0.09 -3.52
N ASN A 126 -16.43 0.22 -4.23
CA ASN A 126 -16.40 0.92 -5.50
C ASN A 126 -16.11 2.40 -5.31
N GLN A 127 -16.65 3.03 -4.26
CA GLN A 127 -16.31 4.41 -3.88
C GLN A 127 -14.80 4.57 -3.58
N LEU A 128 -14.21 3.64 -2.84
CA LEU A 128 -12.78 3.65 -2.52
C LEU A 128 -11.91 3.34 -3.75
N SER A 129 -12.38 2.46 -4.64
CA SER A 129 -11.70 2.20 -5.91
C SER A 129 -11.70 3.43 -6.81
N GLU A 130 -12.84 4.13 -6.95
CA GLU A 130 -12.94 5.38 -7.72
C GLU A 130 -12.08 6.50 -7.10
N TYR A 131 -12.05 6.60 -5.78
CA TYR A 131 -11.14 7.49 -5.06
C TYR A 131 -9.67 7.18 -5.37
N PHE A 132 -9.27 5.92 -5.31
CA PHE A 132 -7.93 5.47 -5.69
C PHE A 132 -7.60 5.84 -7.14
N GLU A 133 -8.48 5.55 -8.10
CA GLU A 133 -8.27 5.90 -9.51
C GLU A 133 -8.10 7.40 -9.71
N THR A 134 -8.87 8.20 -8.98
CA THR A 134 -8.77 9.66 -9.06
C THR A 134 -7.38 10.12 -8.67
N ILE A 135 -6.85 9.68 -7.52
CA ILE A 135 -5.50 10.06 -7.09
C ILE A 135 -4.43 9.44 -7.99
N TRP A 136 -4.61 8.18 -8.40
CA TRP A 136 -3.70 7.46 -9.28
C TRP A 136 -3.46 8.20 -10.61
N ASN A 137 -4.50 8.84 -11.14
CA ASN A 137 -4.48 9.52 -12.43
C ASN A 137 -4.26 11.04 -12.34
N GLN A 138 -4.07 11.60 -11.14
CA GLN A 138 -3.72 13.02 -10.98
C GLN A 138 -2.34 13.35 -11.57
N GLU A 139 -2.17 14.59 -12.02
CA GLU A 139 -0.89 15.09 -12.54
C GLU A 139 0.25 14.99 -11.52
N ASP A 140 -0.06 15.18 -10.24
CA ASP A 140 0.91 15.11 -9.15
C ASP A 140 1.29 13.64 -8.79
N SER A 141 0.65 12.63 -9.38
CA SER A 141 0.95 11.20 -9.16
C SER A 141 1.80 10.64 -10.31
N GLY A 142 3.10 10.46 -10.05
CA GLY A 142 4.07 10.00 -11.06
C GLY A 142 4.61 8.60 -10.77
N TYR A 143 5.02 7.87 -11.81
CA TYR A 143 5.67 6.57 -11.63
C TYR A 143 6.96 6.68 -10.78
N PHE A 144 7.15 5.71 -9.88
CA PHE A 144 8.37 5.62 -9.05
C PHE A 144 9.60 5.37 -9.94
N HIS A 145 9.63 4.19 -10.57
CA HIS A 145 10.65 3.82 -11.56
C HIS A 145 10.03 2.90 -12.61
N ASN A 146 10.33 3.16 -13.89
CA ASN A 146 9.92 2.32 -15.03
C ASN A 146 11.13 1.74 -15.79
N ASN A 147 12.29 1.67 -15.13
CA ASN A 147 13.54 1.24 -15.76
C ASN A 147 13.83 -0.23 -15.48
N LYS A 148 13.49 -1.09 -16.45
CA LYS A 148 13.77 -2.55 -16.40
C LYS A 148 15.25 -2.90 -16.14
N ARG A 149 16.20 -1.97 -16.40
CA ARG A 149 17.62 -2.21 -16.11
C ARG A 149 17.93 -2.22 -14.61
N LEU A 150 17.08 -1.63 -13.76
CA LEU A 150 17.27 -1.67 -12.30
C LEU A 150 17.23 -3.11 -11.78
N ALA A 151 16.37 -3.96 -12.35
CA ALA A 151 16.29 -5.40 -12.06
C ALA A 151 17.63 -6.14 -12.29
N ASN A 152 18.49 -5.63 -13.17
CA ASN A 152 19.77 -6.28 -13.49
C ASN A 152 20.84 -6.04 -12.42
N ARG A 153 20.65 -5.08 -11.50
CA ARG A 153 21.61 -4.80 -10.44
C ARG A 153 21.70 -5.99 -9.49
N LYS A 154 22.92 -6.39 -9.14
CA LYS A 154 23.17 -7.50 -8.21
C LYS A 154 22.47 -7.31 -6.86
N SER A 155 22.47 -6.08 -6.33
CA SER A 155 21.78 -5.75 -5.07
C SER A 155 20.26 -5.97 -5.16
N VAL A 156 19.64 -5.60 -6.29
CA VAL A 156 18.21 -5.77 -6.52
C VAL A 156 17.84 -7.25 -6.64
N LYS A 157 18.63 -8.03 -7.39
CA LYS A 157 18.43 -9.49 -7.49
C LYS A 157 18.53 -10.19 -6.13
N ASN A 158 19.54 -9.83 -5.33
CA ASN A 158 19.70 -10.37 -3.99
C ASN A 158 18.53 -9.99 -3.07
N ALA A 159 18.06 -8.74 -3.15
CA ALA A 159 16.92 -8.27 -2.39
C ALA A 159 15.64 -9.03 -2.74
N VAL A 160 15.34 -9.25 -4.03
CA VAL A 160 14.19 -10.07 -4.47
C VAL A 160 14.29 -11.50 -3.93
N LEU A 161 15.46 -12.13 -4.03
CA LEU A 161 15.66 -13.48 -3.51
C LEU A 161 15.45 -13.55 -1.99
N GLU A 162 15.90 -12.54 -1.25
CA GLU A 162 15.66 -12.43 0.20
C GLU A 162 14.16 -12.29 0.52
N LEU A 163 13.43 -11.45 -0.22
CA LEU A 163 11.98 -11.26 -0.05
C LEU A 163 11.23 -12.57 -0.30
N GLN A 164 11.51 -13.25 -1.42
CA GLN A 164 10.88 -14.51 -1.77
C GLN A 164 11.14 -15.60 -0.72
N ASN A 165 12.40 -15.76 -0.27
CA ASN A 165 12.74 -16.76 0.73
C ASN A 165 12.12 -16.46 2.11
N SER A 166 12.19 -15.20 2.55
CA SER A 166 11.66 -14.80 3.86
C SER A 166 10.14 -14.90 3.91
N TYR A 167 9.45 -14.44 2.86
CA TYR A 167 8.01 -14.57 2.77
C TYR A 167 7.57 -16.02 2.62
N GLN A 168 8.24 -16.85 1.81
CA GLN A 168 7.88 -18.27 1.69
C GLN A 168 7.98 -18.97 3.04
N LYS A 169 9.05 -18.71 3.80
CA LYS A 169 9.19 -19.24 5.16
C LYS A 169 8.03 -18.78 6.05
N TYR A 170 7.73 -17.48 6.07
CA TYR A 170 6.63 -16.93 6.85
C TYR A 170 5.28 -17.54 6.46
N PHE A 171 5.03 -17.70 5.16
CA PHE A 171 3.82 -18.30 4.61
C PHE A 171 3.65 -19.75 5.09
N GLU A 172 4.68 -20.58 5.00
CA GLU A 172 4.61 -21.97 5.47
C GLU A 172 4.38 -22.06 6.99
N GLU A 173 5.05 -21.21 7.78
CA GLU A 173 4.88 -21.15 9.24
C GLU A 173 3.50 -20.66 9.67
N ASN A 174 2.78 -19.92 8.80
CA ASN A 174 1.50 -19.29 9.10
C ASN A 174 0.38 -19.74 8.15
N LYS A 175 0.57 -20.83 7.42
CA LYS A 175 -0.27 -21.21 6.27
C LYS A 175 -1.73 -21.37 6.65
N GLU A 176 -2.01 -22.06 7.75
CA GLU A 176 -3.35 -22.24 8.29
C GLU A 176 -4.00 -20.88 8.57
N ARG A 177 -3.31 -19.99 9.27
CA ARG A 177 -3.83 -18.64 9.56
C ARG A 177 -4.02 -17.80 8.30
N ILE A 178 -3.18 -17.94 7.28
CA ILE A 178 -3.30 -17.12 6.05
C ILE A 178 -4.41 -17.65 5.14
N CYS A 179 -4.57 -18.96 5.03
CA CYS A 179 -5.48 -19.58 4.06
C CYS A 179 -6.86 -19.95 4.65
N GLU A 180 -6.92 -20.26 5.94
CA GLU A 180 -8.12 -20.82 6.58
C GLU A 180 -8.79 -19.85 7.56
N THR A 181 -8.27 -18.63 7.74
CA THR A 181 -8.94 -17.65 8.61
C THR A 181 -10.27 -17.25 7.99
N ASP A 182 -11.34 -17.64 8.67
CA ASP A 182 -12.68 -17.16 8.39
C ASP A 182 -12.93 -15.85 9.15
N TYR A 183 -13.02 -14.76 8.41
CA TYR A 183 -13.33 -13.46 8.99
C TYR A 183 -14.83 -13.26 9.21
N THR A 184 -15.72 -14.15 8.76
CA THR A 184 -17.17 -13.92 8.86
C THR A 184 -17.62 -13.77 10.31
N ASP A 185 -17.02 -14.55 11.22
CA ASP A 185 -17.30 -14.50 12.66
C ASP A 185 -16.83 -13.20 13.34
N GLU A 186 -15.91 -12.48 12.69
CA GLU A 186 -15.39 -11.19 13.15
C GLU A 186 -16.04 -9.99 12.42
N THR A 187 -17.05 -10.25 11.59
CA THR A 187 -17.76 -9.23 10.83
C THR A 187 -19.25 -9.19 11.17
N PHE A 188 -19.87 -8.05 10.86
CA PHE A 188 -21.30 -7.83 11.07
C PHE A 188 -21.91 -7.27 9.80
N GLU A 189 -23.10 -7.76 9.45
CA GLU A 189 -23.88 -7.20 8.35
C GLU A 189 -24.26 -5.75 8.68
N THR A 190 -24.21 -4.90 7.66
CA THR A 190 -24.56 -3.48 7.79
C THR A 190 -25.37 -3.04 6.58
N GLU A 191 -26.34 -2.15 6.81
CA GLU A 191 -27.19 -1.62 5.75
C GLU A 191 -26.39 -0.75 4.76
N LYS A 192 -25.38 -0.01 5.26
CA LYS A 192 -24.61 0.92 4.43
C LYS A 192 -23.25 1.24 5.03
N ILE A 193 -22.23 1.29 4.17
CA ILE A 193 -20.94 1.92 4.43
C ILE A 193 -20.72 2.96 3.34
N ALA A 194 -20.27 4.16 3.72
CA ALA A 194 -19.93 5.23 2.79
C ALA A 194 -18.50 5.71 3.03
N LEU A 195 -17.77 5.95 1.94
CA LEU A 195 -16.50 6.64 1.98
C LEU A 195 -16.74 8.15 2.00
N VAL A 196 -16.03 8.85 2.89
CA VAL A 196 -16.03 10.31 2.93
C VAL A 196 -14.60 10.80 2.94
N SER A 197 -14.29 11.81 2.12
CA SER A 197 -12.93 12.33 1.95
C SER A 197 -12.90 13.85 1.90
N ASN A 198 -11.84 14.43 2.47
CA ASN A 198 -11.50 15.84 2.26
C ASN A 198 -10.95 16.07 0.83
N PRO A 199 -10.73 17.34 0.42
CA PRO A 199 -10.12 17.65 -0.87
C PRO A 199 -8.79 16.91 -1.08
N ILE A 200 -8.61 16.38 -2.28
CA ILE A 200 -7.49 15.48 -2.62
C ILE A 200 -6.36 16.16 -3.40
N HIS A 201 -6.45 17.46 -3.67
CA HIS A 201 -5.38 18.20 -4.35
C HIS A 201 -4.16 18.42 -3.43
N THR A 202 -3.00 18.72 -4.02
CA THR A 202 -1.75 18.95 -3.29
C THR A 202 -1.64 20.31 -2.59
N GLY A 203 -2.55 21.26 -2.89
CA GLY A 203 -2.62 22.56 -2.22
C GLY A 203 -3.20 22.51 -0.80
N PRO A 204 -3.26 23.67 -0.10
CA PRO A 204 -3.89 23.78 1.21
C PRO A 204 -5.34 23.28 1.20
N LYS A 205 -5.65 22.29 2.04
CA LYS A 205 -6.96 21.63 2.08
C LYS A 205 -7.80 22.23 3.20
N GLU A 206 -9.00 22.67 2.85
CA GLU A 206 -10.02 22.99 3.86
C GLU A 206 -10.72 21.69 4.28
N PRO A 207 -10.81 21.37 5.58
CA PRO A 207 -11.55 20.21 6.04
C PRO A 207 -13.04 20.45 5.86
N VAL A 208 -13.68 19.63 5.03
CA VAL A 208 -15.13 19.69 4.75
C VAL A 208 -15.88 18.50 5.36
N VAL A 209 -15.16 17.42 5.62
CA VAL A 209 -15.66 16.28 6.37
C VAL A 209 -15.41 16.60 7.83
N TRP A 210 -16.47 16.65 8.64
CA TRP A 210 -16.46 17.03 10.07
C TRP A 210 -16.58 18.52 10.42
N TYR A 211 -17.04 19.36 9.49
CA TYR A 211 -17.54 20.71 9.84
C TYR A 211 -18.99 20.68 10.32
#